data_AF-A0A0F5INB1-F1
#
_entry.id   AF-A0A0F5INB1-F1
#
_cell.length_a   1.000
_cell.length_b   1.000
_cell.length_c   1.000
_cell.angle_alpha   90.00
_cell.angle_beta   90.00
_cell.angle_gamma   90.00
#
_symmetry.space_group_name_H-M   'P 1'
#
loop_
_entity.id
_entity.type
_entity.pdbx_description
1 polymer ?
#
loop_
_entity_poly.entity_id
_entity_poly.type
_entity_poly.pdbx_seq_one_letter_code
_entity_poly.pdbx_strand_id
1 'polypeptide(L)'
;MKRILLFCLICIVHTTALVAQIDSTQFLLKGFQDGYVFYKDGRQFQVPMNYSLLIKKFLFLDPNDNNNIKEFLEPEMVATIKIGDRIFLPTKDGATEVLQMNPPLFVQYKGSMRWEGKQVGYGGRSETSAVESYSTFQAGATVHKLETEKLILTSIFKIFRIERGSKQYRFSSEKQFLKAYPEHKEVLRKYIKDNDINFEVIEDVLQVYNHAATL
;
A
#
# COMPACT_ATOMS: atom_id res chain seq x y z
N MET A 1 -42.10 51.75 -19.07
CA MET A 1 -42.06 50.58 -19.98
C MET A 1 -40.63 50.04 -20.03
N LYS A 2 -40.50 48.73 -19.92
CA LYS A 2 -39.32 47.94 -19.50
C LYS A 2 -38.13 48.02 -20.46
N ARG A 3 -36.90 48.14 -19.95
CA ARG A 3 -35.66 47.78 -20.67
C ARG A 3 -34.64 47.08 -19.74
N ILE A 4 -34.85 45.77 -19.61
CA ILE A 4 -33.91 44.63 -19.62
C ILE A 4 -32.51 44.88 -19.00
N LEU A 5 -32.30 44.31 -17.80
CA LEU A 5 -30.97 43.98 -17.28
C LEU A 5 -30.41 42.76 -18.05
N LEU A 6 -29.20 42.89 -18.59
CA LEU A 6 -28.43 41.79 -19.17
C LEU A 6 -27.57 41.17 -18.05
N PHE A 7 -27.97 40.00 -17.55
CA PHE A 7 -27.14 39.19 -16.63
C PHE A 7 -26.28 38.24 -17.47
N CYS A 8 -24.97 38.50 -17.53
CA CYS A 8 -24.01 37.55 -18.10
C CYS A 8 -23.76 36.40 -17.11
N LEU A 9 -24.36 35.24 -17.37
CA LEU A 9 -24.09 34.01 -16.64
C LEU A 9 -22.79 33.38 -17.20
N ILE A 10 -21.67 33.57 -16.50
CA ILE A 10 -20.41 32.87 -16.81
C ILE A 10 -20.56 31.43 -16.29
N CYS A 11 -20.87 30.50 -17.19
CA CYS A 11 -20.78 29.07 -16.91
C CYS A 11 -19.30 28.69 -16.73
N ILE A 12 -18.85 28.57 -15.48
CA ILE A 12 -17.56 27.93 -15.18
C ILE A 12 -17.73 26.44 -15.44
N VAL A 13 -17.40 26.01 -16.66
CA VAL A 13 -17.31 24.60 -17.01
C VAL A 13 -16.15 24.02 -16.20
N HIS A 14 -16.46 23.42 -15.06
CA HIS A 14 -15.47 22.64 -14.32
C HIS A 14 -15.24 21.39 -15.15
N THR A 15 -14.15 21.37 -15.92
CA THR A 15 -13.62 20.13 -16.49
C THR A 15 -13.17 19.27 -15.32
N THR A 16 -14.07 18.44 -14.80
CA THR A 16 -13.66 17.32 -13.97
C THR A 16 -12.84 16.41 -14.86
N ALA A 17 -11.51 16.48 -14.73
CA ALA A 17 -10.65 15.48 -15.30
C ALA A 17 -11.17 14.13 -14.80
N LEU A 18 -11.63 13.30 -15.72
CA LEU A 18 -11.88 11.89 -15.47
C LEU A 18 -10.52 11.29 -15.12
N VAL A 19 -10.15 11.32 -13.85
CA VAL A 19 -9.10 10.45 -13.33
C VAL A 19 -9.59 9.04 -13.59
N ALA A 20 -8.93 8.35 -14.52
CA ALA A 20 -9.12 6.92 -14.70
C ALA A 20 -9.10 6.28 -13.32
N GLN A 21 -10.14 5.52 -12.99
CA GLN A 21 -10.21 4.78 -11.74
C GLN A 21 -9.10 3.74 -11.79
N ILE A 22 -7.91 4.11 -11.30
CA ILE A 22 -6.79 3.19 -11.17
C ILE A 22 -7.31 2.04 -10.32
N ASP A 23 -7.34 0.86 -10.93
CA ASP A 23 -7.95 -0.31 -10.31
C ASP A 23 -7.23 -0.61 -8.99
N SER A 24 -7.88 -0.22 -7.89
CA SER A 24 -7.35 -0.22 -6.52
C SER A 24 -7.15 -1.64 -5.97
N THR A 25 -7.52 -2.66 -6.75
CA THR A 25 -7.58 -4.08 -6.37
C THR A 25 -6.23 -4.73 -6.15
N GLN A 26 -5.10 -4.03 -6.31
CA GLN A 26 -3.77 -4.61 -6.08
C GLN A 26 -2.86 -3.75 -5.20
N PHE A 27 -3.30 -2.57 -4.78
CA PHE A 27 -2.46 -1.58 -4.12
C PHE A 27 -2.62 -1.58 -2.60
N LEU A 28 -1.55 -1.22 -1.89
CA LEU A 28 -1.55 -1.05 -0.44
C LEU A 28 -2.35 0.18 0.01
N LEU A 29 -2.23 1.29 -0.73
CA LEU A 29 -2.98 2.51 -0.48
C LEU A 29 -4.20 2.58 -1.39
N LYS A 30 -5.26 3.24 -0.91
CA LYS A 30 -6.51 3.45 -1.68
C LYS A 30 -6.29 4.14 -3.03
N GLY A 31 -5.23 4.92 -3.16
CA GLY A 31 -4.83 5.60 -4.39
C GLY A 31 -3.36 6.01 -4.33
N PHE A 32 -2.84 6.47 -5.46
CA PHE A 32 -1.51 7.08 -5.53
C PHE A 32 -1.52 8.37 -4.71
N GLN A 33 -0.49 8.55 -3.88
CA GLN A 33 -0.35 9.69 -2.98
C GLN A 33 1.02 10.34 -3.19
N ASP A 34 1.14 11.61 -2.84
CA ASP A 34 2.42 12.32 -2.89
C ASP A 34 3.49 11.56 -2.11
N GLY A 35 4.58 11.23 -2.79
CA GLY A 35 5.69 10.50 -2.21
C GLY A 35 7.03 11.12 -2.53
N TYR A 36 7.98 10.89 -1.62
CA TYR A 36 9.36 11.31 -1.70
C TYR A 36 10.24 10.07 -1.70
N VAL A 37 11.11 9.96 -2.71
CA VAL A 37 12.09 8.89 -2.85
C VAL A 37 13.46 9.44 -2.51
N PHE A 38 14.15 8.81 -1.57
CA PHE A 38 15.52 9.16 -1.18
C PHE A 38 16.45 8.04 -1.63
N TYR A 39 17.39 8.35 -2.51
CA TYR A 39 18.41 7.42 -2.99
C TYR A 39 19.64 7.43 -2.08
N LYS A 40 20.40 6.33 -2.09
CA LYS A 40 21.64 6.16 -1.32
C LYS A 40 22.74 7.15 -1.70
N ASP A 41 22.70 7.67 -2.92
CA ASP A 41 23.64 8.65 -3.47
C ASP A 41 23.21 10.11 -3.21
N GLY A 42 22.10 10.33 -2.49
CA GLY A 42 21.58 11.65 -2.15
C GLY A 42 20.59 12.23 -3.15
N ARG A 43 20.32 11.58 -4.29
CA ARG A 43 19.24 12.01 -5.19
C ARG A 43 17.89 11.92 -4.48
N GLN A 44 17.01 12.87 -4.77
CA GLN A 44 15.65 12.90 -4.28
C GLN A 44 14.66 13.19 -5.42
N PHE A 45 13.53 12.50 -5.41
CA PHE A 45 12.44 12.73 -6.36
C PHE A 45 11.12 12.80 -5.62
N GLN A 46 10.22 13.68 -6.09
CA GLN A 46 8.85 13.76 -5.60
C GLN A 46 7.92 13.36 -6.74
N VAL A 47 7.16 12.28 -6.54
CA VAL A 47 6.19 11.76 -7.51
C VAL A 47 5.03 11.10 -6.77
N PRO A 48 3.80 11.17 -7.28
CA PRO A 48 2.70 10.37 -6.74
C PRO A 48 3.02 8.88 -6.90
N MET A 49 2.91 8.11 -5.81
CA MET A 49 3.28 6.70 -5.81
C MET A 49 2.40 5.85 -4.91
N ASN A 50 2.50 4.54 -5.10
CA ASN A 50 1.82 3.52 -4.32
C ASN A 50 2.67 2.24 -4.29
N TYR A 51 2.32 1.29 -3.44
CA TYR A 51 2.94 -0.03 -3.40
C TYR A 51 1.97 -1.08 -3.92
N SER A 52 2.35 -1.77 -4.99
CA SER A 52 1.58 -2.91 -5.50
C SER A 52 1.87 -4.14 -4.65
N LEU A 53 0.84 -4.67 -4.00
CA LEU A 53 0.88 -5.94 -3.26
C LEU A 53 0.97 -7.16 -4.19
N LEU A 54 0.58 -7.03 -5.46
CA LEU A 54 0.66 -8.09 -6.46
C LEU A 54 2.11 -8.38 -6.87
N ILE A 55 2.76 -7.40 -7.51
CA ILE A 55 4.15 -7.53 -7.97
C ILE A 55 5.20 -7.15 -6.93
N LYS A 56 4.78 -6.72 -5.72
CA LYS A 56 5.64 -6.32 -4.59
C LYS A 56 6.64 -5.21 -4.91
N LYS A 57 6.19 -4.19 -5.64
CA LYS A 57 7.02 -3.04 -6.05
C LYS A 57 6.34 -1.73 -5.75
N PHE A 58 7.15 -0.70 -5.49
CA PHE A 58 6.69 0.68 -5.52
C PHE A 58 6.55 1.11 -6.98
N LEU A 59 5.38 1.66 -7.30
CA LEU A 59 5.05 2.19 -8.61
C LEU A 59 4.71 3.67 -8.47
N PHE A 60 5.07 4.48 -9.45
CA PHE A 60 4.78 5.91 -9.47
C PHE A 60 4.06 6.32 -10.75
N LEU A 61 3.32 7.43 -10.69
CA LEU A 61 2.76 8.09 -11.86
C LEU A 61 3.82 9.02 -12.43
N ASP A 62 4.19 8.84 -13.69
CA ASP A 62 5.14 9.71 -14.37
C ASP A 62 4.42 10.94 -14.97
N PRO A 63 4.56 12.14 -14.37
CA PRO A 63 3.89 13.34 -14.88
C PRO A 63 4.40 13.76 -16.26
N ASN A 64 5.58 13.30 -16.68
CA ASN A 64 6.15 13.60 -17.99
C ASN A 64 5.65 12.63 -19.09
N ASP A 65 4.90 11.61 -18.71
CA ASP A 65 4.38 10.57 -19.61
C ASP A 65 2.91 10.27 -19.30
N ASN A 66 2.07 11.32 -19.36
CA ASN A 66 0.62 11.23 -19.20
C ASN A 66 0.15 10.47 -17.94
N ASN A 67 0.93 10.53 -16.85
CA ASN A 67 0.69 9.77 -15.61
C ASN A 67 0.66 8.25 -15.81
N ASN A 68 1.42 7.72 -16.77
CA ASN A 68 1.64 6.28 -16.89
C ASN A 68 2.29 5.74 -15.60
N ILE A 69 1.84 4.55 -15.19
CA ILE A 69 2.38 3.85 -14.01
C ILE A 69 3.74 3.25 -14.39
N LYS A 70 4.79 3.56 -13.62
CA LYS A 70 6.16 3.09 -13.87
C LYS A 70 6.83 2.55 -12.61
N GLU A 71 7.85 1.72 -12.83
CA GLU A 71 8.79 1.26 -11.81
C GLU A 71 10.00 2.19 -11.74
N PHE A 72 10.69 2.20 -10.59
CA PHE A 72 12.01 2.82 -10.50
C PHE A 72 13.04 2.05 -11.33
N LEU A 73 13.93 2.78 -12.02
CA LEU A 73 15.00 2.18 -12.83
C LEU A 73 16.06 1.50 -11.97
N GLU A 74 16.38 2.08 -10.81
CA GLU A 74 17.41 1.63 -9.88
C GLU A 74 16.80 1.38 -8.48
N PRO A 75 15.85 0.43 -8.34
CA PRO A 75 15.13 0.21 -7.08
C PRO A 75 16.08 -0.18 -5.92
N GLU A 76 17.21 -0.81 -6.22
CA GLU A 76 18.26 -1.15 -5.26
C GLU A 76 19.04 0.06 -4.73
N MET A 77 19.02 1.18 -5.46
CA MET A 77 19.64 2.44 -5.03
C MET A 77 18.72 3.27 -4.15
N VAL A 78 17.44 2.91 -4.03
CA VAL A 78 16.50 3.57 -3.12
C VAL A 78 16.84 3.22 -1.67
N ALA A 79 17.07 4.24 -0.85
CA ALA A 79 17.35 4.10 0.58
C ALA A 79 16.06 4.12 1.40
N THR A 80 15.16 5.06 1.12
CA THR A 80 13.92 5.27 1.87
C THR A 80 12.87 5.90 0.97
N ILE A 81 11.60 5.54 1.22
CA ILE A 81 10.45 6.13 0.55
C ILE A 81 9.52 6.68 1.62
N LYS A 82 9.02 7.90 1.44
CA LYS A 82 7.95 8.48 2.24
C LYS A 82 6.71 8.64 1.36
N ILE A 83 5.54 8.15 1.79
CA ILE A 83 4.27 8.34 1.09
C ILE A 83 3.26 8.87 2.10
N GLY A 84 2.78 10.10 1.90
CA GLY A 84 2.08 10.83 2.98
C GLY A 84 2.94 10.85 4.24
N ASP A 85 2.40 10.38 5.37
CA ASP A 85 3.13 10.29 6.64
C ASP A 85 3.83 8.96 6.88
N ARG A 86 3.69 8.00 5.96
CA ARG A 86 4.24 6.64 6.09
C ARG A 86 5.65 6.57 5.54
N ILE A 87 6.56 5.95 6.29
CA ILE A 87 7.96 5.78 5.91
C ILE A 87 8.22 4.30 5.61
N PHE A 88 8.77 4.02 4.44
CA PHE A 88 9.08 2.68 3.97
C PHE A 88 10.57 2.53 3.69
N LEU A 89 11.11 1.39 4.12
CA LEU A 89 12.40 0.87 3.73
C LEU A 89 12.18 -0.16 2.61
N PRO A 90 12.73 0.06 1.40
CA PRO A 90 12.74 -0.96 0.37
C PRO A 90 13.64 -2.11 0.81
N THR A 91 13.07 -3.29 1.04
CA THR A 91 13.82 -4.48 1.43
C THR A 91 13.68 -5.56 0.37
N LYS A 92 14.53 -6.59 0.42
CA LYS A 92 14.39 -7.77 -0.45
C LYS A 92 13.03 -8.45 -0.33
N ASP A 93 12.38 -8.31 0.83
CA ASP A 93 11.07 -8.89 1.13
C ASP A 93 9.89 -7.98 0.69
N GLY A 94 10.18 -6.82 0.09
CA GLY A 94 9.20 -5.81 -0.33
C GLY A 94 9.20 -4.56 0.55
N ALA A 95 8.06 -3.86 0.57
CA ALA A 95 7.87 -2.66 1.40
C ALA A 95 7.80 -3.01 2.89
N THR A 96 8.80 -2.54 3.64
CA THR A 96 8.80 -2.58 5.11
C THR A 96 8.51 -1.17 5.63
N GLU A 97 7.37 -0.97 6.26
CA GLU A 97 7.05 0.31 6.89
C GLU A 97 7.67 0.40 8.28
N VAL A 98 8.12 1.61 8.61
CA VAL A 98 8.61 2.00 9.93
C VAL A 98 7.42 2.58 10.72
N LEU A 99 6.95 1.85 11.73
CA LEU A 99 5.85 2.30 12.58
C LEU A 99 6.35 3.13 13.77
N GLN A 100 7.52 2.79 14.29
CA GLN A 100 8.15 3.42 15.45
C GLN A 100 9.66 3.20 15.39
N MET A 101 10.43 4.20 15.83
CA MET A 101 11.91 4.14 15.87
C MET A 101 12.47 3.73 17.24
N ASN A 102 11.76 3.98 18.35
CA ASN A 102 12.24 3.64 19.67
C ASN A 102 11.09 3.18 20.61
N PRO A 103 11.06 1.90 21.03
CA PRO A 103 11.86 0.80 20.46
C PRO A 103 11.44 0.52 18.99
N PRO A 104 12.35 0.07 18.09
CA PRO A 104 12.00 -0.12 16.70
C PRO A 104 10.84 -1.12 16.50
N LEU A 105 9.83 -0.72 15.71
CA LEU A 105 8.74 -1.57 15.25
C LEU A 105 8.52 -1.35 13.76
N PHE A 106 8.49 -2.45 13.02
CA PHE A 106 8.27 -2.46 11.58
C PHE A 106 7.08 -3.32 11.20
N VAL A 107 6.46 -3.06 10.05
CA VAL A 107 5.41 -3.89 9.48
C VAL A 107 5.63 -4.13 7.99
N GLN A 108 5.38 -5.36 7.57
CA GLN A 108 5.34 -5.77 6.17
C GLN A 108 3.91 -6.14 5.80
N TYR A 109 3.49 -5.75 4.59
CA TYR A 109 2.13 -6.00 4.09
C TYR A 109 2.14 -7.12 3.05
N LYS A 110 1.25 -8.10 3.22
CA LYS A 110 1.07 -9.20 2.28
C LYS A 110 -0.37 -9.23 1.79
N GLY A 111 -0.55 -9.00 0.49
CA GLY A 111 -1.86 -9.13 -0.15
C GLY A 111 -2.26 -10.60 -0.34
N SER A 112 -3.51 -10.91 -0.05
CA SER A 112 -4.17 -12.15 -0.44
C SER A 112 -4.97 -11.92 -1.71
N MET A 113 -4.61 -12.59 -2.79
CA MET A 113 -5.24 -12.41 -4.09
C MET A 113 -6.13 -13.61 -4.41
N ARG A 114 -7.31 -13.34 -4.98
CA ARG A 114 -8.19 -14.37 -5.52
C ARG A 114 -8.51 -14.06 -6.97
N TRP A 115 -8.52 -15.10 -7.79
CA TRP A 115 -9.05 -15.01 -9.15
C TRP A 115 -10.53 -14.63 -9.11
N GLU A 116 -10.87 -13.52 -9.76
CA GLU A 116 -12.23 -13.18 -10.14
C GLU A 116 -12.70 -14.32 -11.05
N GLY A 117 -13.55 -15.19 -10.50
CA GLY A 117 -14.10 -16.30 -11.27
C GLY A 117 -14.79 -15.77 -12.52
N LYS A 118 -14.65 -16.48 -13.64
CA LYS A 118 -15.60 -16.29 -14.74
C LYS A 118 -17.01 -16.44 -14.15
N GLN A 119 -17.90 -15.47 -14.39
CA GLN A 119 -19.33 -15.68 -14.21
C GLN A 119 -19.71 -16.93 -15.00
N VAL A 120 -19.97 -18.05 -14.31
CA VAL A 120 -20.63 -19.20 -14.92
C VAL A 120 -22.12 -19.01 -14.66
N GLY A 121 -22.70 -18.10 -15.44
CA GLY A 121 -24.15 -17.93 -15.55
C GLY A 121 -24.66 -18.79 -16.70
N TYR A 122 -25.61 -19.67 -16.41
CA TYR A 122 -26.30 -20.49 -17.39
C TYR A 122 -27.06 -19.58 -18.37
N GLY A 123 -26.64 -19.55 -19.63
CA GLY A 123 -27.39 -18.99 -20.76
C GLY A 123 -27.31 -17.48 -20.95
N GLY A 124 -26.64 -17.05 -22.02
CA GLY A 124 -26.79 -15.69 -22.56
C GLY A 124 -25.54 -15.19 -23.27
N ARG A 125 -25.52 -15.27 -24.60
CA ARG A 125 -24.54 -14.54 -25.42
C ARG A 125 -24.77 -13.03 -25.26
N SER A 126 -23.68 -12.29 -25.11
CA SER A 126 -23.59 -10.92 -25.62
C SER A 126 -22.16 -10.73 -26.13
N GLU A 127 -21.99 -10.85 -27.44
CA GLU A 127 -20.93 -10.16 -28.16
C GLU A 127 -21.43 -8.72 -28.34
N THR A 128 -20.87 -7.74 -27.63
CA THR A 128 -20.73 -6.37 -28.12
C THR A 128 -19.84 -5.53 -27.22
N SER A 129 -18.90 -4.85 -27.89
CA SER A 129 -18.13 -3.67 -27.47
C SER A 129 -16.99 -3.90 -26.48
N ALA A 130 -15.82 -4.16 -27.07
CA ALA A 130 -14.52 -3.95 -26.47
C ALA A 130 -14.44 -2.56 -25.83
N VAL A 131 -14.14 -2.52 -24.53
CA VAL A 131 -13.48 -1.39 -23.89
C VAL A 131 -12.19 -1.96 -23.33
N GLU A 132 -11.11 -1.81 -24.10
CA GLU A 132 -9.76 -2.17 -23.67
C GLU A 132 -9.23 -1.06 -22.76
N SER A 133 -9.20 -1.28 -21.45
CA SER A 133 -8.41 -0.46 -20.52
C SER A 133 -7.01 -1.05 -20.38
N TYR A 134 -6.15 -0.76 -21.36
CA TYR A 134 -4.73 -1.05 -21.24
C TYR A 134 -4.09 -0.17 -20.17
N SER A 135 -3.95 -0.71 -18.97
CA SER A 135 -2.93 -0.21 -18.05
C SER A 135 -1.72 -1.15 -18.19
N THR A 136 -0.75 -0.74 -19.01
CA THR A 136 0.55 -1.43 -19.13
C THR A 136 1.58 -0.63 -18.36
N PHE A 137 2.54 -1.30 -17.72
CA PHE A 137 3.76 -0.66 -17.25
C PHE A 137 4.95 -1.36 -17.88
N GLN A 138 6.01 -0.60 -18.13
CA GLN A 138 7.24 -1.12 -18.70
C GLN A 138 8.28 -1.32 -17.59
N ALA A 139 8.79 -2.54 -17.47
CA ALA A 139 9.96 -2.85 -16.64
C ALA A 139 11.09 -3.31 -17.54
N GLY A 140 12.07 -2.42 -17.76
CA GLY A 140 13.15 -2.67 -18.72
C GLY A 140 12.63 -2.85 -20.16
N ALA A 141 12.98 -3.97 -20.79
CA ALA A 141 12.53 -4.31 -22.15
C ALA A 141 11.15 -4.99 -22.21
N THR A 142 10.53 -5.27 -21.06
CA THR A 142 9.28 -6.04 -20.98
C THR A 142 8.12 -5.13 -20.63
N VAL A 143 7.08 -5.17 -21.47
CA VAL A 143 5.79 -4.51 -21.19
C VAL A 143 4.90 -5.48 -20.43
N HIS A 144 4.56 -5.14 -19.20
CA HIS A 144 3.66 -5.90 -18.35
C HIS A 144 2.25 -5.31 -18.45
N LYS A 145 1.25 -6.13 -18.76
CA LYS A 145 -0.17 -5.74 -18.68
C LYS A 145 -0.61 -5.90 -17.22
N LEU A 146 -1.08 -4.81 -16.59
CA LEU A 146 -1.69 -4.84 -15.25
C LEU A 146 -2.94 -5.72 -15.24
N GLU A 147 -3.65 -5.78 -16.37
CA GLU A 147 -4.66 -6.80 -16.67
C GLU A 147 -4.00 -8.00 -17.34
N THR A 148 -3.27 -8.81 -16.57
CA THR A 148 -3.19 -10.22 -16.92
C THR A 148 -3.64 -10.99 -15.71
N GLU A 149 -4.92 -11.35 -15.78
CA GLU A 149 -5.67 -12.15 -14.84
C GLU A 149 -6.25 -11.37 -13.66
N LYS A 150 -7.58 -11.29 -13.65
CA LYS A 150 -8.45 -10.59 -12.70
C LYS A 150 -8.23 -11.04 -11.25
N LEU A 151 -7.07 -10.76 -10.67
CA LEU A 151 -6.73 -11.09 -9.29
C LEU A 151 -7.21 -9.95 -8.41
N ILE A 152 -8.24 -10.21 -7.63
CA ILE A 152 -8.81 -9.26 -6.67
C ILE A 152 -8.09 -9.43 -5.34
N LEU A 153 -7.57 -8.34 -4.78
CA LEU A 153 -7.11 -8.28 -3.40
C LEU A 153 -8.30 -8.49 -2.46
N THR A 154 -8.26 -9.60 -1.74
CA THR A 154 -9.29 -10.00 -0.77
C THR A 154 -8.99 -9.51 0.63
N SER A 155 -7.71 -9.47 1.02
CA SER A 155 -7.28 -9.01 2.33
C SER A 155 -5.80 -8.60 2.31
N ILE A 156 -5.43 -7.76 3.27
CA ILE A 156 -4.04 -7.36 3.51
C ILE A 156 -3.65 -7.87 4.89
N PHE A 157 -2.72 -8.82 4.93
CA PHE A 157 -2.14 -9.32 6.16
C PHE A 157 -0.95 -8.46 6.58
N LYS A 158 -0.78 -8.27 7.89
CA LYS A 158 0.33 -7.53 8.50
C LYS A 158 1.28 -8.50 9.20
N ILE A 159 2.56 -8.37 8.89
CA ILE A 159 3.63 -9.12 9.55
C ILE A 159 4.53 -8.10 10.23
N PHE A 160 4.47 -8.07 11.56
CA PHE A 160 5.26 -7.16 12.37
C PHE A 160 6.64 -7.75 12.64
N ARG A 161 7.62 -6.86 12.82
CA ARG A 161 8.99 -7.22 13.20
C ARG A 161 9.48 -6.31 14.32
N ILE A 162 10.03 -6.92 15.35
CA ILE A 162 10.72 -6.26 16.47
C ILE A 162 12.11 -6.86 16.66
N GLU A 163 12.95 -6.14 17.37
CA GLU A 163 14.30 -6.59 17.75
C GLU A 163 14.39 -6.65 19.26
N ARG A 164 14.91 -7.77 19.79
CA ARG A 164 15.17 -7.94 21.23
C ARG A 164 16.52 -8.60 21.40
N GLY A 165 17.46 -7.86 21.99
CA GLY A 165 18.87 -8.28 22.03
C GLY A 165 19.45 -8.41 20.61
N SER A 166 20.10 -9.54 20.33
CA SER A 166 20.64 -9.85 18.99
C SER A 166 19.66 -10.57 18.07
N LYS A 167 18.42 -10.80 18.51
CA LYS A 167 17.42 -11.58 17.77
C LYS A 167 16.33 -10.70 17.19
N GLN A 168 15.93 -11.02 15.97
CA GLN A 168 14.74 -10.47 15.33
C GLN A 168 13.56 -11.41 15.49
N TYR A 169 12.40 -10.87 15.83
CA TYR A 169 11.16 -11.62 15.97
C TYR A 169 10.14 -11.10 14.97
N ARG A 170 9.56 -12.01 14.18
CA ARG A 170 8.44 -11.72 13.29
C ARG A 170 7.15 -12.30 13.86
N PHE A 171 6.06 -11.55 13.82
CA PHE A 171 4.79 -11.99 14.34
C PHE A 171 3.59 -11.36 13.60
N SER A 172 2.49 -12.09 13.57
CA SER A 172 1.17 -11.62 13.13
C SER A 172 0.06 -12.08 14.10
N SER A 173 0.44 -12.58 15.28
CA SER A 173 -0.49 -13.12 16.28
C SER A 173 0.12 -13.06 17.68
N GLU A 174 -0.74 -13.07 18.70
CA GLU A 174 -0.36 -13.15 20.12
C GLU A 174 0.68 -14.24 20.38
N LYS A 175 0.40 -15.49 19.95
CA LYS A 175 1.28 -16.63 20.19
C LYS A 175 2.70 -16.41 19.66
N GLN A 176 2.84 -15.73 18.51
CA GLN A 176 4.14 -15.43 17.93
C GLN A 176 4.83 -14.26 18.64
N PHE A 177 4.08 -13.21 18.98
CA PHE A 177 4.58 -12.07 19.76
C PHE A 177 5.15 -12.52 21.10
N LEU A 178 4.41 -13.36 21.83
CA LEU A 178 4.83 -13.88 23.15
C LEU A 178 6.13 -14.72 23.10
N LYS A 179 6.55 -15.23 21.92
CA LYS A 179 7.87 -15.89 21.78
C LYS A 179 9.03 -14.91 21.93
N ALA A 180 8.81 -13.62 21.70
CA ALA A 180 9.81 -12.59 21.94
C ALA A 180 10.00 -12.33 23.44
N TYR A 181 9.00 -12.64 24.27
CA TYR A 181 8.97 -12.35 25.71
C TYR A 181 8.69 -13.62 26.55
N PRO A 182 9.56 -14.64 26.51
CA PRO A 182 9.34 -15.87 27.26
C PRO A 182 9.23 -15.64 28.78
N GLU A 183 10.05 -14.73 29.33
CA GLU A 183 10.11 -14.42 30.77
C GLU A 183 8.84 -13.73 31.29
N HIS A 184 8.16 -12.94 30.45
CA HIS A 184 7.00 -12.10 30.83
C HIS A 184 5.69 -12.58 30.19
N LYS A 185 5.67 -13.83 29.73
CA LYS A 185 4.60 -14.36 28.89
C LYS A 185 3.21 -14.28 29.53
N GLU A 186 3.09 -14.62 30.82
CA GLU A 186 1.80 -14.60 31.52
C GLU A 186 1.31 -13.18 31.81
N VAL A 187 2.22 -12.27 32.16
CA VAL A 187 1.91 -10.84 32.36
C VAL A 187 1.39 -10.22 31.06
N LEU A 188 2.09 -10.46 29.95
CA LEU A 188 1.70 -9.95 28.64
C LEU A 188 0.41 -10.57 28.13
N ARG A 189 0.19 -11.88 28.35
CA ARG A 189 -1.09 -12.51 28.00
C ARG A 189 -2.26 -11.88 28.73
N LYS A 190 -2.08 -11.60 30.03
CA LYS A 190 -3.11 -10.91 30.82
C LYS A 190 -3.35 -9.50 30.28
N TYR A 191 -2.29 -8.73 30.02
CA TYR A 191 -2.43 -7.38 29.44
C TYR A 191 -3.15 -7.38 28.10
N ILE A 192 -2.80 -8.31 27.20
CA ILE A 192 -3.43 -8.49 25.88
C ILE A 192 -4.93 -8.74 26.02
N LYS A 193 -5.31 -9.62 26.95
CA LYS A 193 -6.72 -9.94 27.21
C LYS A 193 -7.47 -8.77 27.86
N ASP A 194 -6.89 -8.13 28.86
CA ASP A 194 -7.55 -7.05 29.60
C ASP A 194 -7.74 -5.77 28.75
N ASN A 195 -6.94 -5.60 27.69
CA ASN A 195 -7.03 -4.47 26.76
C ASN A 195 -7.60 -4.85 25.38
N ASP A 196 -8.14 -6.06 25.22
CA ASP A 196 -8.74 -6.56 23.96
C ASP A 196 -7.86 -6.36 22.71
N ILE A 197 -6.55 -6.58 22.86
CA ILE A 197 -5.55 -6.28 21.81
C ILE A 197 -5.79 -7.11 20.54
N ASN A 198 -6.04 -6.44 19.42
CA ASN A 198 -6.15 -7.04 18.11
C ASN A 198 -4.85 -6.90 17.30
N PHE A 199 -4.18 -8.02 17.05
CA PHE A 199 -2.94 -8.04 16.26
C PHE A 199 -3.10 -7.70 14.77
N GLU A 200 -4.32 -7.45 14.28
CA GLU A 200 -4.56 -6.89 12.95
C GLU A 200 -4.58 -5.35 12.94
N VAL A 201 -4.71 -4.71 14.11
CA VAL A 201 -4.74 -3.25 14.30
C VAL A 201 -3.33 -2.76 14.67
N ILE A 202 -2.84 -1.73 13.98
CA ILE A 202 -1.46 -1.26 14.17
C ILE A 202 -1.29 -0.60 15.54
N GLU A 203 -2.29 0.17 15.95
CA GLU A 203 -2.34 0.91 17.20
C GLU A 203 -2.29 -0.04 18.40
N ASP A 204 -3.04 -1.14 18.37
CA ASP A 204 -3.03 -2.16 19.42
C ASP A 204 -1.67 -2.86 19.51
N VAL A 205 -1.03 -3.14 18.36
CA VAL A 205 0.31 -3.74 18.33
C VAL A 205 1.36 -2.78 18.90
N LEU A 206 1.28 -1.48 18.58
CA LEU A 206 2.11 -0.45 19.20
C LEU A 206 1.89 -0.40 20.71
N GLN A 207 0.65 -0.43 21.16
CA GLN A 207 0.29 -0.39 22.58
C GLN A 207 0.89 -1.57 23.35
N VAL A 208 0.67 -2.81 22.91
CA VAL A 208 1.22 -3.99 23.60
C VAL A 208 2.75 -4.06 23.52
N TYR A 209 3.33 -3.65 22.40
CA TYR A 209 4.80 -3.65 22.25
C TYR A 209 5.45 -2.62 23.18
N ASN A 210 4.89 -1.42 23.28
CA ASN A 210 5.39 -0.37 24.16
C ASN A 210 5.22 -0.76 25.63
N HIS A 211 4.11 -1.40 26.01
CA HIS A 211 3.98 -1.97 27.36
C HIS A 211 5.05 -3.03 27.62
N ALA A 212 5.25 -3.97 26.69
CA ALA A 212 6.24 -5.04 26.82
C ALA A 212 7.68 -4.53 26.93
N ALA A 213 8.00 -3.39 26.32
CA ALA A 213 9.31 -2.76 26.38
C ALA A 213 9.64 -2.13 27.76
N THR A 214 8.63 -2.00 28.63
CA THR A 214 8.81 -1.48 30.01
C THR A 214 8.99 -2.58 31.06
N LEU A 215 8.85 -3.86 30.67
CA LEU A 215 9.02 -5.04 31.54
C LEU A 215 10.48 -5.49 31.58
#